data_AF-A0A0M9FZ57-F1
#
_entry.id   AF-A0A0M9FZ57-F1
#
_cell.length_a   1.000
_cell.length_b   1.000
_cell.length_c   1.000
_cell.angle_alpha   90.00
_cell.angle_beta   90.00
_cell.angle_gamma   90.00
#
_symmetry.space_group_name_H-M   'P 1'
#
loop_
_entity.id
_entity.type
_entity.pdbx_description
1 polymer ?
#
loop_
_entity_poly.entity_id
_entity_poly.type
_entity_poly.pdbx_seq_one_letter_code
_entity_poly.pdbx_strand_id
1 'polypeptide(L)'
;MQPKMNGTMVGVERDRERAYVQHRERVASQRRRIDNDTPASCAYARKPGAVRTNPARAAQIDRDNAKLVEKMVHIMNTKGGVDTSEPWRDHNRAVNSQRTRQQRQAVVAEENARMLERLERAAPTYRADKFAADRRRNEEFAARASRYPYRPMDKAGS
;
A
#
# COMPACT_ATOMS: atom_id res chain seq x y z
N MET A 1 27.97 -4.21 10.03
CA MET A 1 28.22 -5.68 9.93
C MET A 1 27.99 -6.08 8.49
N GLN A 2 29.02 -6.55 7.78
CA GLN A 2 28.79 -7.21 6.49
C GLN A 2 28.28 -8.64 6.75
N PRO A 3 27.23 -9.10 6.07
CA PRO A 3 26.72 -10.45 6.27
C PRO A 3 27.80 -11.46 5.86
N LYS A 4 28.03 -12.48 6.70
CA LYS A 4 28.96 -13.57 6.39
C LYS A 4 28.44 -14.32 5.17
N MET A 5 29.11 -14.14 4.03
CA MET A 5 28.73 -14.81 2.78
C MET A 5 29.08 -16.30 2.89
N ASN A 6 28.05 -17.15 2.89
CA ASN A 6 28.19 -18.59 2.70
C ASN A 6 28.73 -18.87 1.28
N GLY A 7 29.51 -19.94 1.11
CA GLY A 7 30.15 -20.27 -0.18
C GLY A 7 29.17 -20.38 -1.35
N THR A 8 27.92 -20.75 -1.07
CA THR A 8 26.82 -20.80 -2.04
C THR A 8 26.41 -19.41 -2.54
N MET A 9 26.36 -18.37 -1.69
CA MET A 9 26.05 -16.99 -2.11
C MET A 9 27.17 -16.39 -2.95
N VAL A 10 28.43 -16.73 -2.68
CA VAL A 10 29.58 -16.24 -3.47
C VAL A 10 29.52 -16.73 -4.91
N GLY A 11 29.08 -17.97 -5.15
CA GLY A 11 28.85 -18.49 -6.50
C GLY A 11 27.76 -17.73 -7.24
N VAL A 12 26.61 -17.53 -6.58
CA VAL A 12 25.45 -16.82 -7.15
C VAL A 12 25.77 -15.38 -7.50
N GLU A 13 26.50 -14.66 -6.64
CA GLU A 13 26.92 -13.27 -6.92
C GLU A 13 27.88 -13.20 -8.11
N ARG A 14 28.83 -14.15 -8.23
CA ARG A 14 29.74 -14.21 -9.40
C ARG A 14 28.98 -14.47 -10.70
N ASP A 15 27.96 -15.32 -10.68
CA ASP A 15 27.16 -15.61 -11.87
C ASP A 15 26.29 -14.40 -12.26
N ARG A 16 25.79 -13.66 -11.27
CA ARG A 16 25.09 -12.37 -11.48
C ARG A 16 26.01 -11.33 -12.11
N GLU A 17 27.23 -11.18 -11.59
CA GLU A 17 28.22 -10.25 -12.14
C GLU A 17 28.57 -10.60 -13.60
N ARG A 18 28.80 -11.88 -13.91
CA ARG A 18 29.04 -12.34 -15.29
C ARG A 18 27.86 -12.06 -16.21
N ALA A 19 26.64 -12.38 -15.77
CA ALA A 19 25.43 -12.11 -16.55
C ALA A 19 25.24 -10.62 -16.80
N TYR A 20 25.54 -9.78 -15.80
CA TYR A 20 25.47 -8.32 -15.91
C TYR A 20 26.49 -7.76 -16.91
N VAL A 21 27.74 -8.22 -16.88
CA VAL A 21 28.77 -7.80 -17.85
C VAL A 21 28.37 -8.19 -19.26
N GLN A 22 27.95 -9.44 -19.49
CA GLN A 22 27.48 -9.90 -20.81
C GLN A 22 26.26 -9.10 -21.31
N HIS A 23 25.33 -8.76 -20.41
CA HIS A 23 24.18 -7.92 -20.76
C HIS A 23 24.63 -6.52 -21.23
N ARG A 24 25.57 -5.89 -20.51
CA ARG A 24 26.08 -4.57 -20.88
C ARG A 24 26.79 -4.58 -22.23
N GLU A 25 27.58 -5.61 -22.52
CA GLU A 25 28.24 -5.78 -23.82
C GLU A 25 27.22 -5.93 -24.94
N ARG A 26 26.15 -6.72 -24.73
CA ARG A 26 25.07 -6.87 -25.71
C ARG A 26 24.36 -5.55 -25.98
N VAL A 27 24.01 -4.80 -24.93
CA VAL A 27 23.38 -3.47 -25.07
C VAL A 27 24.30 -2.48 -25.80
N ALA A 28 25.60 -2.48 -25.49
CA ALA A 28 26.57 -1.60 -26.15
C ALA A 28 26.78 -1.96 -27.63
N SER A 29 26.80 -3.26 -27.95
CA SER A 29 26.96 -3.76 -29.32
C SER A 29 25.68 -3.65 -30.17
N GLN A 30 24.53 -3.36 -29.55
CA GLN A 30 23.25 -3.31 -30.23
C GLN A 30 23.15 -2.07 -31.13
N ARG A 31 23.07 -2.29 -32.45
CA ARG A 31 22.88 -1.23 -33.45
C ARG A 31 21.54 -0.51 -33.23
N ARG A 32 21.58 0.82 -33.10
CA ARG A 32 20.37 1.68 -33.09
C ARG A 32 19.56 1.45 -34.37
N ARG A 33 18.29 1.07 -34.25
CA ARG A 33 17.37 0.84 -35.38
C ARG A 33 16.51 2.05 -35.72
N ILE A 34 16.54 3.07 -34.88
CA ILE A 34 15.76 4.30 -35.04
C ILE A 34 16.76 5.44 -35.18
N ASP A 35 16.58 6.23 -36.23
CA ASP A 35 17.27 7.49 -36.41
C ASP A 35 16.62 8.53 -35.51
N ASN A 36 17.37 8.99 -34.51
CA ASN A 36 16.94 10.04 -33.59
C ASN A 36 17.60 11.39 -33.91
N ASP A 37 18.32 11.49 -35.03
CA ASP A 37 18.95 12.73 -35.42
C ASP A 37 17.87 13.72 -35.88
N THR A 38 18.02 14.99 -35.50
CA THR A 38 17.04 16.03 -35.82
C THR A 38 16.98 16.22 -37.34
N PRO A 39 15.81 16.04 -37.98
CA PRO A 39 15.70 16.20 -39.42
C PRO A 39 15.97 17.66 -39.81
N ALA A 40 16.77 17.85 -40.87
CA ALA A 40 17.16 19.18 -41.38
C ALA A 40 15.96 20.07 -41.78
N SER A 41 14.79 19.47 -42.01
CA SER A 41 13.55 20.17 -42.32
C SER A 41 12.91 20.90 -41.12
N CYS A 42 13.36 20.66 -39.89
CA CYS A 42 12.89 21.37 -38.70
C CYS A 42 13.66 22.69 -38.43
N ALA A 43 14.27 23.28 -39.46
CA ALA A 43 14.87 24.61 -39.39
C ALA A 43 13.80 25.72 -39.54
N TYR A 44 12.68 25.65 -38.80
CA TYR A 44 11.76 26.80 -38.65
C TYR A 44 12.34 27.81 -37.65
N ALA A 45 13.54 28.32 -37.92
CA ALA A 45 14.01 29.53 -37.29
C ALA A 45 13.18 30.69 -37.86
N ARG A 46 12.04 31.01 -37.24
CA ARG A 46 11.37 32.28 -37.50
C ARG A 46 12.42 33.37 -37.25
N LYS A 47 12.76 34.14 -38.28
CA LYS A 47 13.50 35.39 -38.05
C LYS A 47 12.70 36.15 -36.98
N PRO A 48 13.29 36.56 -35.85
CA PRO A 48 12.55 37.36 -34.88
C PRO A 48 12.12 38.62 -35.62
N GLY A 49 10.86 38.66 -36.06
CA GLY A 49 10.27 39.85 -36.62
C GLY A 49 10.40 40.91 -35.54
N ALA A 50 10.88 42.10 -35.93
CA ALA A 50 10.97 43.23 -35.02
C ALA A 50 9.64 43.31 -34.25
N VAL A 51 9.68 42.96 -32.98
CA VAL A 51 8.51 43.02 -32.11
C VAL A 51 8.15 44.49 -32.12
N ARG A 52 7.05 44.85 -32.79
CA ARG A 52 6.48 46.18 -32.66
C ARG A 52 6.12 46.32 -31.19
N THR A 53 7.01 46.95 -30.42
CA THR A 53 6.88 47.17 -29.00
C THR A 53 5.74 48.16 -28.82
N ASN A 54 4.51 47.63 -28.77
CA ASN A 54 3.37 48.41 -28.32
C ASN A 54 3.64 48.74 -26.85
N PRO A 55 3.88 50.01 -26.49
CA PRO A 55 4.26 50.39 -25.12
C PRO A 55 3.17 50.01 -24.11
N ALA A 56 1.89 50.02 -24.53
CA ALA A 56 0.79 49.58 -23.68
C ALA A 56 0.85 48.07 -23.39
N ARG A 57 1.31 47.25 -24.36
CA ARG A 57 1.49 45.81 -24.18
C ARG A 57 2.71 45.52 -23.30
N ALA A 58 3.80 46.25 -23.46
CA ALA A 58 4.97 46.13 -22.58
C ALA A 58 4.61 46.47 -21.12
N ALA A 59 3.92 47.61 -20.90
CA ALA A 59 3.46 48.00 -19.57
C ALA A 59 2.46 47.00 -18.94
N GLN A 60 1.66 46.31 -19.76
CA GLN A 60 0.80 45.23 -19.29
C GLN A 60 1.61 44.02 -18.83
N ILE A 61 2.60 43.60 -19.63
CA ILE A 61 3.50 42.49 -19.31
C ILE A 61 4.26 42.79 -18.01
N ASP A 62 4.78 43.99 -17.84
CA ASP A 62 5.52 44.35 -16.62
C ASP A 62 4.65 44.32 -15.36
N ARG A 63 3.40 44.78 -15.47
CA ARG A 63 2.41 44.69 -14.38
C ARG A 63 2.06 43.24 -14.04
N ASP A 64 1.91 42.39 -15.05
CA ASP A 64 1.58 40.98 -14.84
C ASP A 64 2.79 40.20 -14.27
N ASN A 65 4.01 40.54 -14.70
CA ASN A 65 5.25 39.99 -14.15
C ASN A 65 5.43 40.39 -12.67
N ALA A 66 5.14 41.64 -12.29
CA ALA A 66 5.20 42.07 -10.90
C ALA A 66 4.23 41.26 -10.02
N LYS A 67 2.99 41.06 -10.47
CA LYS A 67 2.00 40.22 -9.77
C LYS A 67 2.43 38.75 -9.68
N LEU A 68 3.07 38.22 -10.72
CA LEU A 68 3.56 36.86 -10.72
C LEU A 68 4.67 36.67 -9.68
N VAL A 69 5.63 37.60 -9.65
CA VAL A 69 6.73 37.59 -8.66
C VAL A 69 6.19 37.69 -7.25
N GLU A 70 5.24 38.59 -6.98
CA GLU A 70 4.59 38.71 -5.67
C GLU A 70 3.96 37.37 -5.22
N LYS A 71 3.21 36.71 -6.12
CA LYS A 71 2.59 35.41 -5.84
C LYS A 71 3.63 34.30 -5.65
N MET A 72 4.71 34.30 -6.44
CA MET A 72 5.80 33.34 -6.28
C MET A 72 6.50 33.53 -4.93
N VAL A 73 6.82 34.76 -4.55
CA VAL A 73 7.39 35.09 -3.23
C VAL A 73 6.47 34.64 -2.12
N HIS A 74 5.16 34.87 -2.25
CA HIS A 74 4.17 34.38 -1.30
C HIS A 74 4.17 32.84 -1.18
N ILE A 75 4.17 32.12 -2.31
CA ILE A 75 4.24 30.64 -2.34
C ILE A 75 5.57 30.11 -1.81
N MET A 76 6.68 30.81 -2.05
CA MET A 76 7.99 30.41 -1.54
C MET A 76 8.11 30.65 -0.03
N ASN A 77 7.53 31.73 0.48
CA ASN A 77 7.56 32.09 1.90
C ASN A 77 6.52 31.32 2.72
N THR A 78 5.38 30.95 2.12
CA THR A 78 4.37 30.13 2.75
C THR A 78 4.56 28.68 2.34
N LYS A 79 4.89 27.78 3.28
CA LYS A 79 4.67 26.35 3.05
C LYS A 79 3.16 26.20 2.85
N GLY A 80 2.71 25.95 1.62
CA GLY A 80 1.28 25.90 1.30
C GLY A 80 0.50 25.00 2.28
N GLY A 81 -0.84 25.14 2.31
CA GLY A 81 -1.70 24.36 3.21
C GLY A 81 -1.63 22.83 3.06
N VAL A 82 -0.88 22.34 2.06
CA VAL A 82 -0.50 20.95 1.91
C VAL A 82 1.02 20.86 2.05
N ASP A 83 1.46 20.19 3.11
CA ASP A 83 2.87 19.87 3.32
C ASP A 83 3.36 18.96 2.18
N THR A 84 4.05 19.56 1.21
CA THR A 84 4.77 18.83 0.14
C THR A 84 6.19 18.53 0.62
N SER A 85 6.40 18.36 1.93
CA SER A 85 7.58 17.68 2.38
C SER A 85 7.50 16.24 1.88
N GLU A 86 8.54 15.82 1.18
CA GLU A 86 8.70 14.41 0.82
C GLU A 86 8.51 13.56 2.10
N PRO A 87 7.61 12.56 2.12
CA PRO A 87 7.23 11.85 3.34
C PRO A 87 8.39 11.11 4.02
N TRP A 88 9.53 10.98 3.34
CA TRP A 88 10.79 10.41 3.83
C TRP A 88 11.76 11.43 4.45
N ARG A 89 11.51 12.74 4.33
CA ARG A 89 12.40 13.79 4.84
C ARG A 89 12.10 14.16 6.29
N ASP A 90 10.91 13.82 6.79
CA ASP A 90 10.54 14.03 8.19
C ASP A 90 11.08 12.88 9.07
N HIS A 91 12.29 13.09 9.60
CA HIS A 91 12.97 12.13 10.47
C HIS A 91 12.23 11.93 11.81
N ASN A 92 11.28 12.82 12.17
CA ASN A 92 10.48 12.73 13.39
C ASN A 92 9.15 11.99 13.19
N ARG A 93 8.70 11.79 11.94
CA ARG A 93 7.45 11.07 11.63
C ARG A 93 7.50 9.60 12.03
N ALA A 94 8.66 8.96 11.91
CA ALA A 94 8.87 7.57 12.32
C ALA A 94 8.77 7.39 13.85
N VAL A 95 9.31 8.35 14.62
CA VAL A 95 9.27 8.33 16.10
C VAL A 95 7.86 8.59 16.61
N ASN A 96 7.15 9.56 16.01
CA ASN A 96 5.74 9.83 16.33
C ASN A 96 4.83 8.64 15.92
N SER A 97 5.13 8.01 14.79
CA SER A 97 4.50 6.76 14.34
C SER A 97 4.68 5.63 15.35
N GLN A 98 5.89 5.42 15.88
CA GLN A 98 6.15 4.35 16.84
C GLN A 98 5.46 4.60 18.19
N ARG A 99 5.49 5.83 18.71
CA ARG A 99 4.78 6.19 19.94
C ARG A 99 3.25 6.04 19.77
N THR A 100 2.71 6.51 18.66
CA THR A 100 1.29 6.37 18.33
C THR A 100 0.91 4.90 18.18
N ARG A 101 1.76 4.08 17.55
CA ARG A 101 1.57 2.64 17.43
C ARG A 101 1.57 1.94 18.78
N GLN A 102 2.49 2.29 19.68
CA GLN A 102 2.55 1.74 21.04
C GLN A 102 1.30 2.10 21.84
N GLN A 103 0.84 3.36 21.76
CA GLN A 103 -0.41 3.78 22.42
C GLN A 103 -1.61 3.01 21.89
N ARG A 104 -1.73 2.85 20.56
CA ARG A 104 -2.81 2.04 19.96
C ARG A 104 -2.73 0.57 20.37
N GLN A 105 -1.53 0.00 20.45
CA GLN A 105 -1.33 -1.37 20.92
C GLN A 105 -1.76 -1.55 22.38
N ALA A 106 -1.49 -0.56 23.25
CA ALA A 106 -1.94 -0.59 24.64
C ALA A 106 -3.48 -0.58 24.75
N VAL A 107 -4.15 0.27 23.96
CA VAL A 107 -5.62 0.31 23.90
C VAL A 107 -6.20 -1.03 23.44
N VAL A 108 -5.65 -1.60 22.36
CA VAL A 108 -6.08 -2.92 21.85
C VAL A 108 -5.86 -4.03 22.88
N ALA A 109 -4.76 -3.98 23.63
CA ALA A 109 -4.48 -4.97 24.67
C ALA A 109 -5.50 -4.89 25.82
N GLU A 110 -5.87 -3.68 26.24
CA GLU A 110 -6.89 -3.45 27.26
C GLU A 110 -8.27 -3.96 26.80
N GLU A 111 -8.66 -3.65 25.57
CA GLU A 111 -9.91 -4.15 24.98
C GLU A 111 -9.94 -5.67 24.88
N ASN A 112 -8.83 -6.29 24.47
CA ASN A 112 -8.69 -7.74 24.41
C ASN A 112 -8.80 -8.39 25.79
N ALA A 113 -8.18 -7.82 26.82
CA ALA A 113 -8.30 -8.30 28.19
C ALA A 113 -9.76 -8.26 28.68
N ARG A 114 -10.47 -7.16 28.39
CA ARG A 114 -11.89 -7.03 28.73
C ARG A 114 -12.78 -8.01 27.96
N MET A 115 -12.49 -8.27 26.69
CA MET A 115 -13.20 -9.28 25.90
C MET A 115 -12.95 -10.69 26.44
N LEU A 116 -11.71 -11.01 26.83
CA LEU A 116 -11.36 -12.28 27.41
C LEU A 116 -12.11 -12.54 28.72
N GLU A 117 -12.12 -11.56 29.63
CA GLU A 117 -12.87 -11.64 30.89
C GLU A 117 -14.37 -11.89 30.65
N ARG A 118 -14.94 -11.27 29.61
CA ARG A 118 -16.33 -11.51 29.21
C ARG A 118 -16.55 -12.92 28.66
N LEU A 119 -15.62 -13.44 27.87
CA LEU A 119 -15.69 -14.79 27.32
C LEU A 119 -15.54 -15.84 28.41
N GLU A 120 -14.65 -15.64 29.38
CA GLU A 120 -14.45 -16.54 30.52
C GLU A 120 -15.67 -16.57 31.45
N ARG A 121 -16.31 -15.41 31.67
CA ARG A 121 -17.54 -15.33 32.47
C ARG A 121 -18.78 -15.80 31.73
N ALA A 122 -18.75 -15.85 30.40
CA ALA A 122 -19.86 -16.34 29.62
C ALA A 122 -20.01 -17.86 29.83
N ALA A 123 -21.13 -18.26 30.44
CA ALA A 123 -21.44 -19.68 30.56
C ALA A 123 -21.63 -20.29 29.17
N PRO A 124 -21.10 -21.49 28.90
CA PRO A 124 -21.34 -22.17 27.63
C PRO A 124 -22.84 -22.45 27.49
N THR A 125 -23.46 -21.81 26.49
CA THR A 125 -24.86 -22.08 26.10
C THR A 125 -25.05 -23.53 25.66
N TYR A 126 -23.97 -24.16 25.19
CA TYR A 126 -23.95 -25.54 24.74
C TYR A 126 -23.60 -26.50 25.89
N ARG A 127 -24.61 -27.20 26.42
CA ARG A 127 -24.45 -28.30 27.39
C ARG A 127 -24.65 -29.64 26.70
N ALA A 128 -23.57 -30.26 26.23
CA ALA A 128 -23.61 -31.52 25.48
C ALA A 128 -24.47 -32.60 26.17
N ASP A 129 -24.33 -32.76 27.49
CA ASP A 129 -25.09 -33.74 28.27
C ASP A 129 -26.60 -33.48 28.25
N LYS A 130 -27.00 -32.20 28.37
CA LYS A 130 -28.42 -31.80 28.29
C LYS A 130 -28.96 -32.07 26.88
N PHE A 131 -28.21 -31.70 25.85
CA PHE A 131 -28.62 -31.94 24.47
C PHE A 131 -28.71 -33.43 24.15
N ALA A 132 -27.81 -34.27 24.66
CA ALA A 132 -27.90 -35.71 24.51
C ALA A 132 -29.14 -36.30 25.22
N ALA A 133 -29.44 -35.83 26.44
CA ALA A 133 -30.63 -36.24 27.17
C ALA A 133 -31.94 -35.76 26.51
N ASP A 134 -31.99 -34.50 26.07
CA ASP A 134 -33.12 -33.92 25.33
C ASP A 134 -33.36 -34.66 24.02
N ARG A 135 -32.28 -34.98 23.29
CA ARG A 135 -32.34 -35.79 22.08
C ARG A 135 -32.94 -37.16 22.35
N ARG A 136 -32.45 -37.89 23.35
CA ARG A 136 -32.98 -39.22 23.70
C ARG A 136 -34.47 -39.18 24.03
N ARG A 137 -34.90 -38.17 24.80
CA ARG A 137 -36.33 -37.93 25.08
C ARG A 137 -37.13 -37.64 23.81
N ASN A 138 -36.61 -36.79 22.93
CA ASN A 138 -37.28 -36.48 21.66
C ASN A 138 -37.40 -37.71 20.74
N GLU A 139 -36.41 -38.59 20.72
CA GLU A 139 -36.46 -39.84 19.97
C GLU A 139 -37.56 -40.78 20.52
N GLU A 140 -37.70 -40.86 21.84
CA GLU A 140 -38.80 -41.61 22.48
C GLU A 140 -40.18 -41.01 22.15
N PHE A 141 -40.32 -39.68 22.20
CA PHE A 141 -41.56 -39.01 21.81
C PHE A 141 -41.88 -39.21 20.33
N ALA A 142 -40.89 -39.10 19.45
CA ALA A 142 -41.04 -39.34 18.02
C ALA A 142 -41.47 -40.78 17.73
N ALA A 143 -40.90 -41.77 18.44
CA ALA A 143 -41.32 -43.17 18.32
C ALA A 143 -42.76 -43.43 18.77
N ARG A 144 -43.22 -42.71 19.80
CA ARG A 144 -44.61 -42.82 20.28
C ARG A 144 -45.61 -42.09 19.38
N ALA A 145 -45.21 -40.95 18.81
CA ALA A 145 -46.05 -40.15 17.93
C ALA A 145 -46.05 -40.64 16.47
N SER A 146 -45.14 -41.53 16.09
CA SER A 146 -45.03 -42.04 14.73
C SER A 146 -46.10 -43.08 14.43
N ARG A 147 -46.80 -42.89 13.31
CA ARG A 147 -47.76 -43.87 12.76
C ARG A 147 -47.10 -45.15 12.21
N TYR A 148 -45.82 -45.06 11.86
CA TYR A 148 -45.02 -46.15 11.27
C TYR A 148 -43.78 -46.42 12.13
N PRO A 149 -43.10 -47.58 11.98
CA PRO A 149 -41.93 -47.91 12.79
C PRO A 149 -40.85 -46.82 12.71
N TYR A 150 -40.58 -46.17 13.83
CA TYR A 150 -39.60 -45.10 13.93
C TYR A 150 -38.17 -45.65 14.02
N ARG A 151 -37.26 -45.10 13.19
CA ARG A 151 -35.83 -45.42 13.20
C ARG A 151 -35.04 -44.18 13.65
N PRO A 152 -34.28 -44.24 14.76
CA PRO A 152 -33.42 -43.15 15.18
C PRO A 152 -32.35 -42.83 14.12
N MET A 153 -32.04 -41.53 13.96
CA MET A 153 -31.14 -41.03 12.91
C MET A 153 -29.72 -41.61 12.97
N ASP A 154 -29.21 -41.95 14.16
CA ASP A 154 -27.85 -42.50 14.32
C ASP A 154 -27.71 -43.93 13.75
N LYS A 155 -28.83 -44.63 13.53
CA LYS A 155 -28.85 -46.00 13.00
C LYS A 155 -29.18 -46.09 11.52
N ALA A 156 -29.26 -44.96 10.81
CA ALA A 156 -29.62 -44.93 9.39
C ALA A 156 -28.41 -45.08 8.43
N GLY A 157 -27.18 -45.10 8.95
CA GLY A 157 -25.94 -45.12 8.14
C GLY A 157 -24.95 -46.25 8.46
N SER A 158 -25.39 -47.32 9.11
CA SER A 158 -24.62 -48.58 9.26
C SER A 158 -25.36 -49.75 8.64
#